data_AF-A0A353QF44-F1
#
_entry.id   AF-A0A353QF44-F1
#
_cell.length_a   1.000
_cell.length_b   1.000
_cell.length_c   1.000
_cell.angle_alpha   90.00
_cell.angle_beta   90.00
_cell.angle_gamma   90.00
#
_symmetry.space_group_name_H-M   'P 1'
#
loop_
_entity.id
_entity.type
_entity.pdbx_description
1 polymer ?
#
loop_
_entity_poly.entity_id
_entity_poly.type
_entity_poly.pdbx_seq_one_letter_code
_entity_poly.pdbx_strand_id
1 'polypeptide(L)'
;MQQTEVVHVPYGRGTVEIKVPKENLMGVFAPPGGPAAPDPEAEVADAIANPIGCSPLAERLKPGMSVCILVSDITRPVPYQYILPPLLAYLNRGGISDQDITLLVATGLHRPNTDEEQRQRYGADIVKRVRVVNHCFNDYDHLV
;
A
#
# COMPACT_ATOMS: atom_id res chain seq x y z
N MET A 1 -19.88 23.09 36.99
CA MET A 1 -18.76 22.82 36.06
C MET A 1 -19.38 22.53 34.70
N GLN A 2 -18.93 23.21 33.63
CA GLN A 2 -19.42 22.91 32.28
C GLN A 2 -19.00 21.49 31.90
N GLN A 3 -19.96 20.69 31.42
CA GLN A 3 -19.68 19.32 31.00
C GLN A 3 -18.95 19.35 29.66
N THR A 4 -17.82 18.64 29.56
CA THR A 4 -17.01 18.57 28.34
C THR A 4 -16.96 17.15 27.81
N GLU A 5 -16.82 17.00 26.49
CA GLU A 5 -16.46 15.77 25.81
C GLU A 5 -14.97 15.82 25.43
N VAL A 6 -14.25 14.71 25.53
CA VAL A 6 -12.86 14.59 25.08
C VAL A 6 -12.85 13.97 23.68
N VAL A 7 -12.31 14.69 22.70
CA VAL A 7 -12.14 14.21 21.33
C VAL A 7 -10.66 14.04 21.03
N HIS A 8 -10.32 12.93 20.39
CA HIS A 8 -8.97 12.58 19.99
C HIS A 8 -8.78 12.85 18.50
N VAL A 9 -7.83 13.71 18.13
CA VAL A 9 -7.59 14.11 16.74
C VAL A 9 -6.18 13.72 16.30
N PRO A 10 -6.01 13.00 15.17
CA PRO A 10 -4.69 12.74 14.62
C PRO A 10 -3.92 14.02 14.33
N TYR A 11 -2.69 14.13 14.83
CA TYR A 11 -1.81 15.27 14.61
C TYR A 11 -0.35 14.83 14.55
N GLY A 12 0.29 15.06 13.40
CA GLY A 12 1.66 14.59 13.16
C GLY A 12 1.78 13.07 13.28
N ARG A 13 2.61 12.61 14.22
CA ARG A 13 2.85 11.18 14.49
C ARG A 13 1.99 10.61 15.63
N GLY A 14 1.05 11.38 16.16
CA GLY A 14 0.25 10.96 17.29
C GLY A 14 -1.14 11.57 17.26
N THR A 15 -1.66 11.83 18.45
CA THR A 15 -3.03 12.28 18.65
C THR A 15 -3.02 13.40 19.67
N VAL A 16 -3.80 14.45 19.43
CA VAL A 16 -4.05 15.51 20.41
C VAL A 16 -5.44 15.32 21.02
N GLU A 17 -5.52 15.60 22.31
CA GLU A 17 -6.79 15.66 23.03
C GLU A 17 -7.35 17.07 23.01
N ILE A 18 -8.60 17.20 22.61
CA ILE A 18 -9.36 18.45 22.67
C ILE A 18 -10.59 18.25 23.55
N LYS A 19 -10.77 19.15 24.50
CA LYS A 19 -11.93 19.17 25.40
C LYS A 19 -12.95 20.16 24.86
N VAL A 20 -14.10 19.66 24.40
CA VAL A 20 -15.17 20.48 23.82
C VAL A 20 -16.34 20.56 24.79
N PRO A 21 -16.80 21.76 25.20
CA PRO A 21 -18.03 21.89 25.99
C PRO A 21 -19.21 21.24 25.26
N LYS A 22 -19.98 20.39 25.96
CA LYS A 22 -21.07 19.62 25.34
C LYS A 22 -22.14 20.50 24.70
N GLU A 23 -22.40 21.68 25.27
CA GLU A 23 -23.32 22.68 24.70
C GLU A 23 -22.88 23.18 23.32
N ASN A 24 -21.59 23.10 23.01
CA ASN A 24 -21.00 23.51 21.74
C ASN A 24 -20.72 22.33 20.80
N LEU A 25 -20.98 21.09 21.23
CA LEU A 25 -20.67 19.89 20.45
C LEU A 25 -21.93 19.32 19.80
N MET A 26 -22.06 19.52 18.49
CA MET A 26 -23.15 18.95 17.70
C MET A 26 -22.99 17.43 17.50
N GLY A 27 -21.76 16.93 17.39
CA GLY A 27 -21.46 15.51 17.23
C GLY A 27 -20.02 15.23 16.80
N VAL A 28 -19.62 13.96 16.89
CA VAL A 28 -18.32 13.45 16.40
C VAL A 28 -18.61 12.48 15.25
N PHE A 29 -18.19 12.84 14.04
CA PHE A 29 -18.40 12.04 12.84
C PHE A 29 -17.07 11.41 12.42
N ALA A 30 -17.01 10.08 12.41
CA ALA A 30 -15.86 9.30 11.97
C ALA A 30 -16.31 8.27 10.93
N PRO A 31 -15.42 7.84 10.01
CA PRO A 31 -15.73 6.73 9.12
C PRO A 31 -16.22 5.52 9.94
N PRO A 32 -17.21 4.76 9.44
CA PRO A 32 -17.54 3.47 10.05
C PRO A 32 -16.29 2.60 9.92
N GLY A 33 -15.54 2.48 11.01
CA GLY A 33 -14.40 1.57 11.07
C GLY A 33 -14.88 0.14 10.88
N GLY A 34 -13.94 -0.75 10.60
CA GLY A 34 -14.14 -2.19 10.64
C GLY A 34 -13.08 -2.84 11.52
N PRO A 35 -13.34 -4.04 12.06
CA PRO A 35 -12.28 -4.83 12.67
C PRO A 35 -11.17 -5.07 11.64
N ALA A 36 -9.92 -5.04 12.08
CA ALA A 36 -8.81 -5.49 11.24
C ALA A 36 -9.00 -6.98 10.89
N ALA A 37 -8.52 -7.37 9.71
CA ALA A 37 -8.40 -8.79 9.37
C ALA A 37 -7.53 -9.49 10.44
N PRO A 38 -7.96 -10.65 10.97
CA PRO A 38 -7.16 -11.41 11.94
C PRO A 38 -5.81 -11.85 11.38
N ASP A 39 -5.78 -12.22 10.09
CA ASP A 39 -4.57 -12.55 9.35
C ASP A 39 -4.59 -11.81 8.00
N PRO A 40 -4.06 -10.58 7.93
CA PRO A 40 -4.06 -9.78 6.71
C PRO A 40 -3.32 -10.43 5.54
N GLU A 41 -2.28 -11.24 5.79
CA GLU A 41 -1.52 -11.90 4.72
C GLU A 41 -2.32 -13.04 4.12
N ALA A 42 -3.00 -13.84 4.94
CA ALA A 42 -3.89 -14.90 4.48
C ALA A 42 -5.06 -14.35 3.66
N GLU A 43 -5.68 -13.25 4.10
CA GLU A 43 -6.76 -12.59 3.36
C GLU A 43 -6.29 -12.08 1.98
N VAL A 44 -5.08 -11.53 1.89
CA VAL A 44 -4.52 -11.11 0.60
C VAL A 44 -4.21 -12.33 -0.28
N ALA A 45 -3.63 -13.40 0.28
CA ALA A 45 -3.33 -14.61 -0.47
C ALA A 45 -4.60 -15.26 -1.04
N ASP A 46 -5.68 -15.30 -0.27
CA ASP A 46 -6.98 -15.78 -0.70
C ASP A 46 -7.56 -14.91 -1.83
N ALA A 47 -7.53 -13.59 -1.68
CA ALA A 47 -8.00 -12.67 -2.71
C ALA A 47 -7.24 -12.81 -4.04
N ILE A 48 -5.93 -13.09 -4.00
CA ILE A 48 -5.12 -13.35 -5.20
C ILE A 48 -5.50 -14.69 -5.85
N ALA A 49 -5.82 -15.71 -5.05
CA ALA A 49 -6.20 -17.03 -5.54
C ALA A 49 -7.62 -17.05 -6.12
N ASN A 50 -8.52 -16.18 -5.63
CA ASN A 50 -9.94 -16.13 -5.97
C ASN A 50 -10.31 -14.78 -6.62
N PRO A 51 -9.89 -14.52 -7.88
CA PRO A 51 -10.17 -13.26 -8.55
C PRO A 51 -11.66 -13.07 -8.82
N ILE A 52 -12.12 -11.82 -8.79
CA ILE A 52 -13.51 -11.45 -9.07
C ILE A 52 -13.62 -10.95 -10.51
N GLY A 53 -14.47 -11.59 -11.31
CA GLY A 53 -14.83 -11.11 -12.65
C GLY A 53 -13.75 -11.27 -13.72
N CYS A 54 -12.70 -12.06 -13.46
CA CYS A 54 -11.65 -12.37 -14.44
C CYS A 54 -10.99 -13.73 -14.17
N SER A 55 -10.23 -14.23 -15.14
CA SER A 55 -9.42 -15.44 -14.97
C SER A 55 -8.27 -15.23 -13.96
N PRO A 56 -7.88 -16.27 -13.22
CA PRO A 56 -6.69 -16.26 -12.36
C PRO A 56 -5.44 -15.76 -13.05
N LEU A 57 -4.64 -15.00 -12.33
CA LEU A 57 -3.37 -14.48 -12.85
C LEU A 57 -2.44 -15.62 -13.29
N ALA A 58 -2.45 -16.75 -12.57
CA ALA A 58 -1.68 -17.95 -12.89
C ALA A 58 -1.87 -18.45 -14.32
N GLU A 59 -3.06 -18.31 -14.90
CA GLU A 59 -3.32 -18.73 -16.29
C GLU A 59 -2.57 -17.87 -17.32
N ARG A 60 -2.12 -16.68 -16.90
CA ARG A 60 -1.41 -15.72 -17.76
C ARG A 60 0.10 -15.71 -17.50
N LEU A 61 0.58 -16.35 -16.43
CA LEU A 61 2.00 -16.39 -16.09
C LEU A 61 2.71 -17.43 -16.95
N LYS A 62 3.87 -17.04 -17.51
CA LYS A 62 4.77 -17.94 -18.22
C LYS A 62 6.19 -17.71 -17.69
N PRO A 63 7.00 -18.76 -17.49
CA PRO A 63 8.40 -18.61 -17.11
C PRO A 63 9.15 -17.66 -18.04
N GLY A 64 9.95 -16.76 -17.47
CA GLY A 64 10.72 -15.75 -18.22
C GLY A 64 9.94 -14.52 -18.68
N MET A 65 8.67 -14.36 -18.28
CA MET A 65 7.96 -13.09 -18.47
C MET A 65 8.46 -12.02 -17.51
N SER A 66 8.65 -10.79 -18.01
CA SER A 66 8.81 -9.61 -17.16
C SER A 66 7.45 -9.17 -16.59
N VAL A 67 7.40 -8.90 -15.29
CA VAL A 67 6.19 -8.42 -14.60
C VAL A 67 6.44 -7.05 -14.00
N CYS A 68 5.59 -6.09 -14.34
CA CYS A 68 5.57 -4.77 -13.71
C CYS A 68 4.39 -4.70 -12.74
N ILE A 69 4.66 -4.40 -11.47
CA ILE A 69 3.67 -4.20 -10.42
C ILE A 69 3.62 -2.71 -10.11
N LEU A 70 2.47 -2.09 -10.40
CA LEU A 70 2.25 -0.70 -10.05
C LEU A 70 1.98 -0.59 -8.54
N VAL A 71 2.76 0.23 -7.83
CA VAL A 71 2.60 0.49 -6.41
C VAL A 71 2.40 1.98 -6.17
N SER A 72 1.57 2.33 -5.19
CA SER A 72 1.39 3.71 -4.73
C SER A 72 2.67 4.23 -4.08
N ASP A 73 2.88 5.54 -4.18
CA ASP A 73 3.96 6.23 -3.50
C ASP A 73 3.75 6.33 -1.98
N ILE A 74 4.66 7.02 -1.30
CA ILE A 74 4.64 7.12 0.16
C ILE A 74 3.48 7.95 0.73
N THR A 75 2.76 8.70 -0.10
CA THR A 75 1.64 9.55 0.32
C THR A 75 0.36 8.75 0.55
N ARG A 76 0.36 7.46 0.18
CA ARG A 76 -0.78 6.56 0.38
C ARG A 76 -0.51 5.55 1.49
N PRO A 77 -1.45 5.34 2.42
CA PRO A 77 -1.29 4.41 3.53
C PRO A 77 -1.56 2.95 3.11
N VAL A 78 -1.06 2.53 1.95
CA VAL A 78 -1.25 1.15 1.47
C VAL A 78 -0.38 0.20 2.31
N PRO A 79 -0.94 -0.88 2.88
CA PRO A 79 -0.21 -1.77 3.78
C PRO A 79 0.60 -2.83 3.01
N TYR A 80 1.62 -2.38 2.26
CA TYR A 80 2.43 -3.26 1.40
C TYR A 80 3.15 -4.39 2.12
N GLN A 81 3.43 -4.24 3.41
CA GLN A 81 4.00 -5.31 4.24
C GLN A 81 3.13 -6.58 4.25
N TYR A 82 1.80 -6.45 4.09
CA TYR A 82 0.89 -7.60 4.01
C TYR A 82 0.55 -8.00 2.57
N ILE A 83 0.80 -7.11 1.59
CA ILE A 83 0.38 -7.31 0.20
C ILE A 83 1.48 -7.90 -0.66
N LEU A 84 2.69 -7.31 -0.58
CA LEU A 84 3.79 -7.69 -1.46
C LEU A 84 4.32 -9.10 -1.18
N PRO A 85 4.48 -9.57 0.07
CA PRO A 85 4.97 -10.92 0.31
C PRO A 85 4.12 -12.03 -0.33
N PRO A 86 2.78 -12.11 -0.13
CA PRO A 86 1.98 -13.15 -0.76
C PRO A 86 1.91 -12.98 -2.29
N LEU A 87 1.91 -11.74 -2.81
CA LEU A 87 1.92 -11.49 -4.26
C LEU A 87 3.22 -11.96 -4.93
N LEU A 88 4.38 -11.63 -4.36
CA LEU A 88 5.67 -12.07 -4.88
C LEU A 88 5.78 -13.59 -4.81
N ALA A 89 5.37 -14.20 -3.69
CA ALA A 89 5.35 -15.66 -3.57
C ALA A 89 4.45 -16.31 -4.62
N TYR A 90 3.29 -15.72 -4.93
CA TYR A 90 2.40 -16.18 -5.99
C TYR A 90 3.07 -16.12 -7.37
N LEU A 91 3.71 -14.99 -7.71
CA LEU A 91 4.42 -14.82 -8.98
C LEU A 91 5.62 -15.78 -9.11
N ASN A 92 6.39 -15.96 -8.05
CA ASN A 92 7.52 -16.89 -8.03
C ASN A 92 7.06 -18.34 -8.25
N ARG A 93 5.94 -18.77 -7.63
CA ARG A 93 5.35 -20.09 -7.90
C ARG A 93 4.90 -20.25 -9.36
N GLY A 94 4.49 -19.16 -10.00
CA GLY A 94 4.19 -19.10 -11.44
C GLY A 94 5.43 -19.08 -12.36
N GLY A 95 6.65 -19.20 -11.80
CA GLY A 95 7.90 -19.25 -12.56
C GLY A 95 8.49 -17.88 -12.91
N ILE A 96 8.00 -16.80 -12.30
CA ILE A 96 8.58 -15.46 -12.49
C ILE A 96 9.69 -15.24 -11.46
N SER A 97 10.92 -15.02 -11.92
CA SER A 97 12.05 -14.76 -11.01
C SER A 97 11.99 -13.33 -10.46
N ASP A 98 12.55 -13.10 -9.27
CA ASP A 98 12.58 -11.76 -8.66
C ASP A 98 13.27 -10.71 -9.57
N GLN A 99 14.22 -11.13 -10.40
CA GLN A 99 14.93 -10.27 -11.35
C GLN A 99 14.04 -9.79 -12.51
N ASP A 100 12.98 -10.55 -12.81
CA ASP A 100 12.00 -10.21 -13.85
C ASP A 100 10.86 -9.35 -13.31
N ILE A 101 10.85 -9.05 -12.00
CA ILE A 101 9.81 -8.26 -11.34
C ILE A 101 10.31 -6.83 -11.12
N THR A 102 9.51 -5.86 -11.55
CA THR A 102 9.72 -4.43 -11.26
C THR A 102 8.54 -3.87 -10.49
N LEU A 103 8.81 -3.23 -9.34
CA LEU A 103 7.86 -2.35 -8.68
C LEU A 103 7.97 -0.96 -9.31
N LEU A 104 6.93 -0.53 -10.02
CA LEU A 104 6.83 0.82 -10.55
C LEU A 104 6.03 1.69 -9.57
N VAL A 105 6.70 2.65 -8.94
CA VAL A 105 6.06 3.59 -8.02
C VAL A 105 5.29 4.64 -8.82
N ALA A 106 3.97 4.61 -8.69
CA ALA A 106 3.03 5.58 -9.24
C ALA A 106 3.04 6.87 -8.41
N THR A 107 4.06 7.70 -8.63
CA THR A 107 4.21 9.03 -8.02
C THR A 107 3.22 10.06 -8.57
N GLY A 108 2.68 9.86 -9.77
CA GLY A 108 1.89 10.88 -10.46
C GLY A 108 2.71 12.16 -10.61
N LEU A 109 2.21 13.28 -10.06
CA LEU A 109 2.91 14.57 -10.07
C LEU A 109 3.89 14.76 -8.89
N HIS A 110 4.00 13.79 -7.99
CA HIS A 110 4.86 13.91 -6.81
C HIS A 110 6.34 13.69 -7.16
N ARG A 111 7.22 14.12 -6.25
CA ARG A 111 8.65 13.79 -6.34
C ARG A 111 8.86 12.27 -6.22
N PRO A 112 9.98 11.75 -6.76
CA PRO A 112 10.41 10.39 -6.46
C PRO A 112 10.55 10.12 -4.95
N ASN A 113 10.27 8.88 -4.56
CA ASN A 113 10.54 8.39 -3.21
C ASN A 113 12.05 8.25 -3.00
N THR A 114 12.52 8.65 -1.83
CA THR A 114 13.89 8.34 -1.39
C THR A 114 14.05 6.85 -1.10
N ASP A 115 15.28 6.34 -1.10
CA ASP A 115 15.54 4.93 -0.79
C ASP A 115 15.07 4.53 0.63
N GLU A 116 15.18 5.44 1.60
CA GLU A 116 14.69 5.20 2.96
C GLU A 116 13.17 5.06 2.97
N GLU A 117 12.47 5.96 2.31
CA GLU A 117 11.02 5.91 2.17
C GLU A 117 10.55 4.64 1.47
N GLN A 118 11.27 4.19 0.43
CA GLN A 118 10.98 2.92 -0.25
C GLN A 118 11.15 1.72 0.68
N ARG A 119 12.25 1.66 1.47
CA ARG A 119 12.46 0.58 2.45
C ARG A 119 11.40 0.58 3.55
N GLN A 120 11.01 1.75 4.04
CA GLN A 120 9.95 1.88 5.04
C GLN A 120 8.58 1.48 4.48
N ARG A 121 8.28 1.85 3.22
CA ARG A 121 6.97 1.62 2.61
C ARG A 121 6.79 0.19 2.08
N TYR A 122 7.79 -0.35 1.39
CA TYR A 122 7.70 -1.64 0.70
C TYR A 122 8.39 -2.79 1.43
N GLY A 123 9.16 -2.49 2.48
CA GLY A 123 9.94 -3.48 3.23
C GLY A 123 11.36 -3.62 2.69
N ALA A 124 12.34 -3.57 3.60
CA ALA A 124 13.76 -3.59 3.23
C ALA A 124 14.18 -4.85 2.46
N ASP A 125 13.60 -6.01 2.79
CA ASP A 125 13.92 -7.26 2.11
C ASP A 125 13.33 -7.32 0.71
N ILE A 126 12.15 -6.74 0.50
CA ILE A 126 11.52 -6.68 -0.83
C ILE A 126 12.31 -5.74 -1.74
N VAL A 127 12.68 -4.55 -1.26
CA VAL A 127 13.47 -3.58 -2.02
C VAL A 127 14.85 -4.14 -2.43
N LYS A 128 15.39 -5.11 -1.68
CA LYS A 128 16.64 -5.81 -2.05
C LYS A 128 16.42 -6.91 -3.10
N ARG A 129 15.24 -7.51 -3.12
CA ARG A 129 14.92 -8.67 -3.97
C ARG A 129 14.52 -8.26 -5.38
N VAL A 130 13.68 -7.23 -5.50
CA VAL A 130 13.08 -6.82 -6.78
C VAL A 130 13.49 -5.39 -7.14
N ARG A 131 13.49 -5.09 -8.44
CA ARG A 131 13.82 -3.75 -8.93
C ARG A 131 12.71 -2.76 -8.56
N VAL A 132 13.06 -1.62 -7.98
CA VAL A 132 12.11 -0.52 -7.70
C VAL A 132 12.44 0.68 -8.57
N VAL A 133 11.44 1.19 -9.30
CA VAL A 133 11.57 2.33 -10.22
C VAL A 133 10.53 3.37 -9.85
N ASN A 134 10.93 4.64 -9.76
CA ASN A 134 9.98 5.73 -9.55
C ASN A 134 9.54 6.29 -10.90
N HIS A 135 8.22 6.47 -11.08
CA HIS A 135 7.73 7.27 -12.18
C HIS A 135 8.18 8.73 -12.02
N CYS A 136 8.42 9.39 -13.16
CA CYS A 136 8.81 10.79 -13.23
C CYS A 136 8.01 11.45 -14.36
N PHE A 137 6.99 12.24 -14.02
CA PHE A 137 6.03 12.77 -15.01
C PHE A 137 6.64 13.76 -16.02
N ASN A 138 7.80 14.33 -15.70
CA ASN A 138 8.51 15.28 -16.55
C ASN A 138 9.76 14.67 -17.22
N ASP A 139 9.96 13.36 -17.10
CA ASP A 139 10.99 12.61 -17.83
C ASP A 139 10.41 12.07 -19.13
N TYR A 140 10.39 12.91 -20.16
CA TYR A 140 9.76 12.61 -21.45
C TYR A 140 10.43 11.46 -22.21
N ASP A 141 11.69 11.13 -21.92
CA ASP A 141 12.40 10.01 -22.54
C ASP A 141 11.83 8.65 -22.11
N HIS A 142 11.08 8.63 -21.00
CA HIS A 142 10.48 7.44 -20.41
C HIS A 142 8.95 7.43 -20.49
N LEU A 143 8.36 8.24 -21.38
CA LEU A 143 6.92 8.28 -21.67
C LEU A 143 6.65 7.81 -23.12
N VAL A 144 5.47 7.22 -23.35
CA VAL A 144 5.00 6.73 -24.66
C VAL A 144 3.62 7.27 -24.99
#